data_AF-A0A6G9YPT0-F1
#
_entry.id   AF-A0A6G9YPT0-F1
#
_cell.length_a   1.000
_cell.length_b   1.000
_cell.length_c   1.000
_cell.angle_alpha   90.00
_cell.angle_beta   90.00
_cell.angle_gamma   90.00
#
_symmetry.space_group_name_H-M   'P 1'
#
loop_
_entity.id
_entity.type
_entity.pdbx_description
1 polymer ?
#
loop_
_entity_poly.entity_id
_entity_poly.type
_entity_poly.pdbx_seq_one_letter_code
_entity_poly.pdbx_strand_id
1 'polypeptide(L)'
;MAQSETVASIFRLLSHRHRFRRKNETNRCNKLKENDVFTAESWPSATTDVTCRTVARPTRTREVTVPCRVGDPDLWFAESPVQLEEAKALCASCPIRKGCLNAAIDRREPWGVWGGEIFDQGVVIARKRPRGRPRKIAVSA
;
A
#
# COMPACT_ATOMS: atom_id res chain seq x y z
N MET A 1 54.55 22.59 -7.54
CA MET A 1 55.54 21.58 -7.12
C MET A 1 55.14 21.14 -5.72
N ALA A 2 54.73 19.93 -5.37
CA ALA A 2 54.52 18.63 -5.99
C ALA A 2 53.49 17.95 -5.05
N GLN A 3 52.28 17.56 -5.46
CA GLN A 3 51.92 16.32 -6.15
C GLN A 3 52.90 15.18 -5.90
N SER A 4 52.53 14.24 -5.01
CA SER A 4 52.62 12.78 -5.19
C SER A 4 53.03 12.01 -3.94
N GLU A 5 52.20 11.92 -2.89
CA GLU A 5 52.38 10.83 -1.92
C GLU A 5 51.04 10.22 -1.53
N THR A 6 50.98 8.89 -1.67
CA THR A 6 49.99 7.96 -1.08
C THR A 6 48.68 7.67 -1.82
N VAL A 7 48.83 7.22 -3.07
CA VAL A 7 47.97 6.20 -3.73
C VAL A 7 47.90 4.84 -2.98
N ALA A 8 48.53 4.73 -1.80
CA ALA A 8 48.56 3.54 -0.94
C ALA A 8 47.41 3.47 0.10
N SER A 9 46.39 4.35 0.01
CA SER A 9 45.22 4.31 0.90
C SER A 9 44.00 3.57 0.28
N ILE A 10 44.11 3.16 -0.99
CA ILE A 10 42.96 2.73 -1.80
C ILE A 10 42.66 1.20 -1.76
N PHE A 11 43.54 0.34 -1.23
CA PHE A 11 43.42 -1.12 -1.48
C PHE A 11 43.27 -2.10 -0.30
N ARG A 12 43.06 -1.66 0.96
CA ARG A 12 43.03 -2.61 2.12
C ARG A 12 41.90 -2.49 3.15
N LEU A 13 40.72 -1.97 2.78
CA LEU A 13 39.49 -2.11 3.60
C LEU A 13 38.24 -2.57 2.81
N LEU A 14 38.43 -3.05 1.58
CA LEU A 14 37.40 -3.66 0.72
C LEU A 14 37.20 -5.16 1.04
N SER A 15 36.95 -5.51 2.31
CA SER A 15 36.48 -6.87 2.68
C SER A 15 35.62 -6.92 3.95
N HIS A 16 35.14 -5.80 4.49
CA HIS A 16 34.33 -5.81 5.73
C HIS A 16 33.08 -4.92 5.71
N ARG A 17 32.46 -4.65 4.55
CA ARG A 17 31.26 -3.80 4.50
C ARG A 17 30.24 -4.09 3.39
N HIS A 18 30.15 -5.34 2.93
CA HIS A 18 28.94 -5.86 2.30
C HIS A 18 27.88 -6.16 3.38
N ARG A 19 27.12 -5.14 3.83
CA ARG A 19 25.86 -5.37 4.56
C ARG A 19 24.69 -4.80 3.75
N PHE A 20 24.45 -5.53 2.68
CA PHE A 20 23.23 -5.55 1.90
C PHE A 20 22.04 -5.92 2.80
N ARG A 21 21.09 -4.98 2.96
CA ARG A 21 19.63 -5.20 3.03
C ARG A 21 18.98 -5.63 4.38
N ARG A 22 17.78 -5.03 4.60
CA ARG A 22 16.71 -5.22 5.64
C ARG A 22 16.90 -4.38 6.91
N LYS A 23 16.16 -3.29 7.15
CA LYS A 23 14.69 -3.18 7.41
C LYS A 23 14.16 -4.38 8.21
N ASN A 24 14.17 -4.27 9.55
CA ASN A 24 13.08 -4.65 10.47
C ASN A 24 13.59 -4.55 11.92
N GLU A 25 13.64 -3.34 12.47
CA GLU A 25 14.05 -3.10 13.87
C GLU A 25 12.92 -2.46 14.70
N THR A 26 11.67 -2.65 14.25
CA THR A 26 10.43 -2.46 15.04
C THR A 26 9.90 -3.76 15.64
N ASN A 27 10.67 -4.86 15.62
CA ASN A 27 10.27 -6.14 16.23
C ASN A 27 10.83 -6.34 17.65
N ARG A 28 11.16 -5.25 18.36
CA ARG A 28 11.78 -5.27 19.69
C ARG A 28 10.79 -5.08 20.86
N CYS A 29 9.51 -5.32 20.62
CA CYS A 29 8.44 -5.34 21.62
C CYS A 29 7.34 -6.26 21.04
N ASN A 30 7.25 -7.58 21.26
CA ASN A 30 7.61 -8.51 22.34
C ASN A 30 7.96 -9.85 21.65
N LYS A 31 9.02 -10.63 21.88
CA LYS A 31 9.80 -11.02 23.07
C LYS A 31 8.98 -11.46 24.30
N LEU A 32 7.92 -12.24 24.05
CA LEU A 32 7.44 -13.31 24.95
C LEU A 32 6.89 -14.46 24.09
N LYS A 33 7.78 -15.11 23.34
CA LYS A 33 7.62 -16.50 22.90
C LYS A 33 8.98 -17.15 23.03
N GLU A 34 9.36 -17.40 24.26
CA GLU A 34 10.50 -18.25 24.56
C GLU A 34 10.13 -19.03 25.81
N ASN A 35 10.00 -20.35 25.63
CA ASN A 35 9.72 -21.38 26.63
C ASN A 35 8.23 -21.44 27.03
N ASP A 36 7.46 -22.50 26.74
CA ASP A 36 7.79 -23.91 26.63
C ASP A 36 6.94 -24.63 25.58
N VAL A 37 7.36 -25.85 25.27
CA VAL A 37 6.61 -26.93 24.62
C VAL A 37 6.71 -26.98 23.10
N PHE A 38 7.74 -27.65 22.60
CA PHE A 38 7.64 -28.43 21.37
C PHE A 38 8.65 -29.59 21.32
N THR A 39 8.61 -30.50 22.30
CA THR A 39 8.93 -31.91 22.02
C THR A 39 7.70 -32.52 21.36
N ALA A 40 7.56 -32.26 20.06
CA ALA A 40 6.49 -32.82 19.25
C ALA A 40 6.85 -34.24 18.81
N GLU A 41 6.89 -35.18 19.75
CA GLU A 41 7.00 -36.61 19.42
C GLU A 41 6.21 -37.43 20.43
N SER A 42 5.30 -38.28 19.92
CA SER A 42 4.59 -39.38 20.59
C SER A 42 3.29 -39.08 21.38
N TRP A 43 2.15 -38.89 20.71
CA TRP A 43 0.86 -39.17 21.36
C TRP A 43 -0.06 -40.05 20.48
N PRO A 44 -0.17 -41.37 20.77
CA PRO A 44 -1.28 -42.20 20.37
C PRO A 44 -2.50 -41.97 21.30
N SER A 45 -3.68 -42.09 20.69
CA SER A 45 -5.04 -42.26 21.24
C SER A 45 -5.45 -41.59 22.56
N ALA A 46 -6.44 -40.70 22.40
CA ALA A 46 -7.70 -40.69 23.13
C ALA A 46 -7.66 -40.84 24.66
N THR A 47 -7.75 -39.71 25.38
CA THR A 47 -8.57 -39.63 26.59
C THR A 47 -9.00 -38.17 26.79
N THR A 48 -10.32 -37.96 26.96
CA THR A 48 -10.98 -36.82 27.64
C THR A 48 -10.57 -35.39 27.27
N ASP A 49 -11.47 -34.64 26.64
CA ASP A 49 -12.26 -33.60 27.32
C ASP A 49 -12.84 -32.62 26.29
N VAL A 50 -14.14 -32.38 26.39
CA VAL A 50 -14.85 -31.33 25.66
C VAL A 50 -14.46 -30.00 26.31
N THR A 51 -13.22 -29.54 26.12
CA THR A 51 -12.83 -28.20 26.55
C THR A 51 -13.08 -27.24 25.41
N CYS A 52 -14.33 -26.77 25.37
CA CYS A 52 -14.80 -25.49 24.87
C CYS A 52 -13.76 -24.74 24.02
N ARG A 53 -13.73 -25.03 22.71
CA ARG A 53 -13.10 -24.13 21.75
C ARG A 53 -13.85 -22.81 21.84
N THR A 54 -13.38 -21.87 22.65
CA THR A 54 -13.78 -20.48 22.59
C THR A 54 -13.29 -19.97 21.24
N VAL A 55 -14.08 -20.23 20.19
CA VAL A 55 -14.03 -19.44 18.96
C VAL A 55 -14.23 -18.01 19.44
N ALA A 56 -13.14 -17.27 19.55
CA ALA A 56 -13.18 -15.84 19.78
C ALA A 56 -14.13 -15.29 18.71
N ARG A 57 -15.34 -14.96 19.15
CA ARG A 57 -16.42 -14.52 18.27
C ARG A 57 -15.84 -13.32 17.52
N PRO A 58 -15.75 -13.33 16.18
CA PRO A 58 -15.17 -12.21 15.46
C PRO A 58 -15.96 -10.98 15.92
N THR A 59 -15.26 -10.04 16.55
CA THR A 59 -15.83 -8.76 16.95
C THR A 59 -16.48 -8.21 15.69
N ARG A 60 -17.81 -8.11 15.70
CA ARG A 60 -18.61 -7.69 14.54
C ARG A 60 -17.98 -6.42 13.99
N THR A 61 -17.26 -6.52 12.88
CA THR A 61 -16.60 -5.38 12.25
C THR A 61 -17.71 -4.40 11.99
N ARG A 62 -17.66 -3.22 12.62
CA ARG A 62 -18.64 -2.16 12.35
C ARG A 62 -18.65 -1.98 10.84
N GLU A 63 -19.81 -2.19 10.21
CA GLU A 63 -19.97 -2.02 8.77
C GLU A 63 -19.78 -0.54 8.48
N VAL A 64 -18.57 -0.21 8.07
CA VAL A 64 -18.25 1.13 7.61
C VAL A 64 -18.82 1.26 6.22
N THR A 65 -19.92 1.99 6.09
CA THR A 65 -20.51 2.32 4.80
C THR A 65 -19.49 3.13 3.99
N VAL A 66 -19.04 2.57 2.88
CA VAL A 66 -18.16 3.26 1.93
C VAL A 66 -18.97 3.56 0.66
N PRO A 67 -19.02 4.81 0.19
CA PRO A 67 -19.86 5.21 -0.95
C PRO A 67 -19.63 4.37 -2.21
N CYS A 68 -18.38 4.01 -2.50
CA CYS A 68 -17.99 3.20 -3.65
C CYS A 68 -18.47 1.74 -3.63
N ARG A 69 -18.97 1.25 -2.50
CA ARG A 69 -19.55 -0.11 -2.39
C ARG A 69 -21.08 -0.11 -2.43
N VAL A 70 -21.70 1.04 -2.16
CA VAL A 70 -23.17 1.17 -2.11
C VAL A 70 -23.72 1.79 -3.40
N GLY A 71 -22.95 2.66 -4.07
CA GLY A 71 -23.32 3.26 -5.34
C GLY A 71 -22.99 2.40 -6.57
N ASP A 72 -23.23 2.96 -7.74
CA ASP A 72 -22.96 2.36 -9.05
C ASP A 72 -21.44 2.26 -9.34
N PRO A 73 -20.83 1.06 -9.36
CA PRO A 73 -19.39 0.91 -9.53
C PRO A 73 -18.84 1.59 -10.80
N ASP A 74 -19.62 1.69 -11.88
CA ASP A 74 -19.17 2.27 -13.15
C ASP A 74 -18.84 3.76 -13.03
N LEU A 75 -19.48 4.46 -12.08
CA LEU A 75 -19.25 5.89 -11.82
C LEU A 75 -17.80 6.18 -11.38
N TRP A 76 -17.19 5.27 -10.58
CA TRP A 76 -15.81 5.42 -10.10
C TRP A 76 -14.74 5.19 -11.17
N PHE A 77 -15.16 4.60 -12.29
CA PHE A 77 -14.35 4.20 -13.42
C PHE A 77 -14.77 4.94 -14.70
N ALA A 78 -15.65 5.94 -14.60
CA ALA A 78 -16.16 6.64 -15.76
C ALA A 78 -15.08 7.33 -16.59
N GLU A 79 -15.24 7.35 -17.92
CA GLU A 79 -14.34 8.14 -18.77
C GLU A 79 -14.66 9.64 -18.75
N SER A 80 -15.93 9.98 -18.50
CA SER A 80 -16.44 11.34 -18.52
C SER A 80 -15.86 12.17 -17.37
N PRO A 81 -15.27 13.35 -17.64
CA PRO A 81 -14.79 14.24 -16.58
C PRO A 81 -15.88 14.60 -15.57
N VAL A 82 -17.12 14.77 -16.02
CA VAL A 82 -18.25 15.16 -15.15
C VAL A 82 -18.55 14.05 -14.14
N GLN A 83 -18.61 12.81 -14.60
CA GLN A 83 -18.85 11.64 -13.75
C GLN A 83 -17.68 11.37 -12.77
N LEU A 84 -16.44 11.61 -13.20
CA LEU A 84 -15.29 11.51 -12.31
C LEU A 84 -15.30 12.57 -11.20
N GLU A 85 -15.70 13.81 -11.50
CA GLU A 85 -15.88 14.84 -10.46
C GLU A 85 -17.02 14.49 -9.50
N GLU A 86 -18.11 13.89 -10.01
CA GLU A 86 -19.21 13.39 -9.18
C GLU A 86 -18.72 12.27 -8.23
N ALA A 87 -18.03 11.26 -8.75
CA ALA A 87 -17.43 10.20 -7.95
C ALA A 87 -16.46 10.76 -6.89
N LYS A 88 -15.67 11.77 -7.26
CA LYS A 88 -14.74 12.47 -6.36
C LYS A 88 -15.49 13.16 -5.21
N ALA A 89 -16.59 13.83 -5.51
CA ALA A 89 -17.45 14.48 -4.51
C ALA A 89 -18.10 13.46 -3.57
N LEU A 90 -18.62 12.34 -4.10
CA LEU A 90 -19.17 11.24 -3.30
C LEU A 90 -18.13 10.63 -2.37
N CYS A 91 -16.87 10.57 -2.81
CA CYS A 91 -15.78 10.03 -2.01
C CYS A 91 -15.42 10.94 -0.81
N ALA A 92 -15.82 12.22 -0.79
CA ALA A 92 -15.38 13.20 0.22
C ALA A 92 -15.72 12.81 1.67
N SER A 93 -16.86 12.15 1.87
CA SER A 93 -17.35 11.68 3.17
C SER A 93 -16.82 10.31 3.58
N CYS A 94 -16.04 9.64 2.73
CA CYS A 94 -15.56 8.29 3.00
C CYS A 94 -14.51 8.30 4.14
N PRO A 95 -14.66 7.43 5.16
CA PRO A 95 -13.75 7.43 6.32
C PRO A 95 -12.36 6.83 6.02
N ILE A 96 -12.22 6.06 4.94
CA ILE A 96 -10.96 5.36 4.59
C ILE A 96 -10.18 6.04 3.46
N ARG A 97 -10.50 7.30 3.12
CA ARG A 97 -9.92 8.01 1.96
C ARG A 97 -8.40 7.92 1.87
N LYS A 98 -7.70 8.25 2.96
CA LYS A 98 -6.23 8.24 3.01
C LYS A 98 -5.65 6.85 2.73
N GLY A 99 -6.22 5.81 3.36
CA GLY A 99 -5.79 4.43 3.14
C GLY A 99 -6.10 3.95 1.72
N CYS A 100 -7.27 4.31 1.19
CA CYS A 100 -7.68 3.99 -0.18
C CYS A 100 -6.74 4.64 -1.22
N LEU A 101 -6.40 5.92 -1.03
CA LEU A 101 -5.46 6.64 -1.91
C LEU A 101 -4.07 5.99 -1.91
N ASN A 102 -3.52 5.74 -0.73
CA ASN A 102 -2.20 5.10 -0.61
C ASN A 102 -2.19 3.72 -1.29
N ALA A 103 -3.24 2.93 -1.07
CA ALA A 103 -3.33 1.60 -1.66
C ALA A 103 -3.45 1.66 -3.20
N ALA A 104 -4.12 2.68 -3.76
CA ALA A 104 -4.18 2.89 -5.21
C ALA A 104 -2.82 3.29 -5.79
N ILE A 105 -2.06 4.13 -5.09
CA ILE A 105 -0.68 4.49 -5.47
C ILE A 105 0.22 3.24 -5.44
N ASP A 106 0.14 2.44 -4.39
CA ASP A 106 0.95 1.22 -4.23
C ASP A 106 0.68 0.22 -5.36
N ARG A 107 -0.59 0.06 -5.77
CA ARG A 107 -1.00 -0.79 -6.89
C ARG A 107 -0.74 -0.17 -8.26
N ARG A 108 -0.38 1.11 -8.33
CA ARG A 108 -0.23 1.89 -9.56
C ARG A 108 -1.50 1.82 -10.41
N GLU A 109 -2.64 2.08 -9.77
CA GLU A 109 -3.93 2.04 -10.46
C GLU A 109 -3.92 2.99 -11.67
N PRO A 110 -4.17 2.50 -12.88
CA PRO A 110 -3.96 3.29 -14.09
C PRO A 110 -5.02 4.38 -14.30
N TRP A 111 -6.23 4.21 -13.74
CA TRP A 111 -7.35 5.14 -13.92
C TRP A 111 -8.41 4.99 -12.81
N GLY A 112 -9.34 5.95 -12.76
CA GLY A 112 -10.51 5.94 -11.86
C GLY A 112 -10.38 6.88 -10.66
N VAL A 113 -11.39 6.87 -9.78
CA VAL A 113 -11.41 7.69 -8.56
C VAL A 113 -11.05 6.87 -7.32
N TRP A 114 -9.96 7.25 -6.66
CA TRP A 114 -9.42 6.56 -5.49
C TRP A 114 -9.13 7.55 -4.36
N GLY A 115 -9.68 7.28 -3.16
CA GLY A 115 -9.46 8.12 -1.98
C GLY A 115 -9.89 9.60 -2.12
N GLY A 116 -10.67 9.92 -3.13
CA GLY A 116 -11.09 11.29 -3.47
C GLY A 116 -10.15 12.00 -4.43
N GLU A 117 -9.31 11.27 -5.16
CA GLU A 117 -8.48 11.78 -6.24
C GLU A 117 -8.74 11.03 -7.55
N ILE A 118 -8.51 11.70 -8.68
CA ILE A 118 -8.68 11.12 -10.01
C ILE A 118 -7.32 10.62 -10.50
N PHE A 119 -7.28 9.39 -11.00
CA PHE A 119 -6.13 8.80 -11.67
C PHE A 119 -6.34 8.83 -13.17
N ASP A 120 -5.30 9.26 -13.90
CA ASP A 120 -5.20 9.14 -15.34
C ASP A 120 -3.77 8.73 -15.70
N GLN A 121 -3.62 7.64 -16.43
CA GLN A 121 -2.31 7.04 -16.77
C GLN A 121 -1.43 6.79 -15.54
N GLY A 122 -2.03 6.42 -14.41
CA GLY A 122 -1.34 6.18 -13.14
C GLY A 122 -0.88 7.44 -12.40
N VAL A 123 -1.26 8.63 -12.88
CA VAL A 123 -0.93 9.91 -12.26
C VAL A 123 -2.17 10.50 -11.59
N VAL A 124 -2.00 11.03 -10.39
CA VAL A 124 -3.05 11.78 -9.70
C VAL A 124 -3.22 13.15 -10.37
N ILE A 125 -4.44 13.42 -10.83
CA ILE A 125 -4.83 14.68 -11.48
C ILE A 125 -5.98 15.34 -10.72
N ALA A 126 -6.00 16.68 -10.72
CA ALA A 126 -7.07 17.42 -10.07
C ALA A 126 -8.42 17.25 -10.78
N ARG A 127 -8.40 17.31 -12.13
CA ARG A 127 -9.55 17.13 -13.04
C ARG A 127 -9.10 16.53 -14.36
N LYS A 128 -9.90 15.63 -14.94
CA LYS A 128 -9.65 15.08 -16.28
C LYS A 128 -10.04 16.09 -17.37
N ARG A 129 -9.15 16.35 -18.32
CA ARG A 129 -9.47 17.20 -19.47
C ARG A 129 -10.47 16.45 -20.39
N PRO A 130 -11.58 17.07 -20.82
CA PRO A 130 -12.47 16.43 -21.77
C PRO A 130 -11.72 16.11 -23.06
N ARG A 131 -12.07 14.96 -23.67
CA ARG A 131 -11.56 14.63 -25.00
C ARG A 131 -12.03 15.73 -25.96
N GLY A 132 -11.08 16.42 -26.56
CA GLY A 132 -11.33 17.52 -27.46
C GLY A 132 -10.10 17.75 -28.32
N ARG A 133 -10.29 18.44 -29.45
CA ARG A 133 -9.20 18.74 -30.38
C ARG A 133 -8.03 19.36 -29.60
N PRO A 134 -6.81 18.82 -29.74
CA PRO A 134 -5.62 19.48 -29.22
C PRO A 134 -5.61 20.94 -29.67
N ARG A 135 -5.24 21.87 -28.78
CA ARG A 135 -5.13 23.27 -29.19
C ARG A 135 -4.05 23.33 -30.28
N LYS A 136 -4.29 24.08 -31.35
CA LYS A 136 -3.28 24.30 -32.40
C LYS A 136 -2.10 25.00 -31.74
N ILE A 137 -1.00 24.28 -31.52
CA ILE A 137 0.24 24.86 -31.03
C ILE A 137 0.82 25.62 -32.22
N ALA A 138 0.82 26.95 -32.18
CA ALA A 138 1.58 27.73 -33.13
C ALA A 138 3.06 27.50 -32.81
N VAL A 139 3.72 26.64 -33.59
CA VAL A 139 5.17 26.52 -33.54
C VAL A 139 5.72 27.76 -34.22
N SER A 140 6.33 28.65 -33.44
CA SER A 140 7.09 29.79 -33.95
C SER A 140 8.26 29.24 -34.78
N ALA A 141 8.33 29.64 -36.05
CA ALA A 141 9.45 29.34 -36.94
C ALA A 141 10.64 30.28 -36.65
#